data_AF-A0AAV0CX54-F1
#
_entry.id   AF-A0AAV0CX54-F1
#
_cell.length_a   1.000
_cell.length_b   1.000
_cell.length_c   1.000
_cell.angle_alpha   90.00
_cell.angle_beta   90.00
_cell.angle_gamma   90.00
#
_symmetry.space_group_name_H-M   'P 1'
#
loop_
_entity.id
_entity.type
_entity.pdbx_description
1 polymer ?
#
loop_
_entity_poly.entity_id
_entity_poly.type
_entity_poly.pdbx_seq_one_letter_code
_entity_poly.pdbx_strand_id
1 'polypeptide(L)'
;MATSAGKNNLLPASLVSNLQDVLLRRKSDAGEKGNEEAQQSKSNDDTTELSSSNATGEPDNTKPIVLVTNADGIDSPGLTCLVDALVRHGLYNVYICAPQSDKSLSGHSITQRETVGVSSVEVQGATGYEVSGTPADCISLVVSGALYSWSKPSIVISGINRGSSRGNHMYSSGVVAGAREALLSGIPSISISLNWKNDESQENDFKDAASVSLPLIAAAIRDIEKGVFLKCCLLNVEVPTSPLTNKGFKLTKPSIWRSTPSWKAIPANRNPADGRFPANQQSLGIQLAQLGRDASAAGAARRLATQKKDIEEVESVGVARKSDPNRAVKYFRLELLDNELEDSGDDLDFRAVQNGLVAVTPLSLSQHVAQEIETAASDWISNALQAED
;
A
#
# COMPACT_ATOMS: atom_id res chain seq x y z
N MET A 1 37.58 -39.94 -21.60
CA MET A 1 36.12 -39.99 -21.34
C MET A 1 35.72 -38.64 -20.80
N ALA A 2 34.76 -37.99 -21.47
CA ALA A 2 34.42 -36.59 -21.31
C ALA A 2 33.44 -36.32 -20.14
N THR A 3 33.55 -35.11 -19.63
CA THR A 3 32.72 -34.38 -18.65
C THR A 3 31.35 -33.98 -19.20
N SER A 4 30.33 -33.77 -18.34
CA SER A 4 29.23 -32.84 -18.65
C SER A 4 28.69 -32.12 -17.43
N ALA A 5 28.58 -30.80 -17.57
CA ALA A 5 28.15 -29.79 -16.61
C ALA A 5 26.66 -29.44 -16.70
N GLY A 6 26.16 -28.76 -15.66
CA GLY A 6 25.21 -27.64 -15.71
C GLY A 6 23.78 -27.88 -16.20
N LYS A 7 22.80 -27.85 -15.29
CA LYS A 7 21.39 -27.58 -15.61
C LYS A 7 21.05 -26.13 -15.26
N ASN A 8 20.89 -25.30 -16.29
CA ASN A 8 20.29 -23.97 -16.20
C ASN A 8 18.77 -24.10 -16.11
N ASN A 9 18.16 -23.40 -15.16
CA ASN A 9 16.72 -23.21 -15.05
C ASN A 9 16.24 -22.30 -16.19
N LEU A 10 15.85 -22.92 -17.31
CA LEU A 10 15.11 -22.25 -18.37
C LEU A 10 13.63 -22.19 -18.01
N LEU A 11 13.05 -20.99 -18.06
CA LEU A 11 11.61 -20.77 -17.96
C LEU A 11 10.88 -21.60 -19.05
N PRO A 12 9.64 -22.06 -18.80
CA PRO A 12 8.88 -22.84 -19.76
C PRO A 12 8.73 -22.09 -21.09
N ALA A 13 8.87 -22.80 -22.22
CA ALA A 13 8.79 -22.22 -23.56
C ALA A 13 7.47 -21.47 -23.85
N SER A 14 6.39 -21.82 -23.14
CA SER A 14 5.10 -21.12 -23.20
C SER A 14 5.14 -19.69 -22.61
N LEU A 15 6.06 -19.40 -21.69
CA LEU A 15 6.23 -18.08 -21.08
C LEU A 15 6.96 -17.10 -22.02
N VAL A 16 7.85 -17.61 -22.87
CA VAL A 16 8.66 -16.82 -23.81
C VAL A 16 7.85 -16.40 -25.04
N SER A 17 6.97 -17.29 -25.53
CA SER A 17 6.14 -17.02 -26.71
C SER A 17 5.15 -15.87 -26.50
N ASN A 18 4.55 -15.77 -25.32
CA ASN A 18 3.55 -14.72 -25.02
C ASN A 18 4.18 -13.33 -24.86
N LEU A 19 5.45 -13.25 -24.44
CA LEU A 19 6.19 -11.99 -24.36
C LEU A 19 6.65 -11.52 -25.74
N GLN A 20 7.04 -12.43 -26.63
CA GLN A 20 7.45 -12.09 -27.99
C GLN A 20 6.29 -11.57 -28.85
N ASP A 21 5.09 -12.16 -28.72
CA ASP A 21 3.90 -11.71 -29.45
C ASP A 21 3.42 -10.31 -29.02
N VAL A 22 3.55 -9.97 -27.74
CA VAL A 22 3.22 -8.63 -27.22
C VAL A 22 4.24 -7.59 -27.69
N LEU A 23 5.52 -7.96 -27.80
CA LEU A 23 6.57 -7.07 -28.31
C LEU A 23 6.48 -6.87 -29.83
N LEU A 24 6.08 -7.90 -30.59
CA LEU A 24 5.89 -7.81 -32.04
C LEU A 24 4.68 -6.94 -32.41
N ARG A 25 3.59 -6.99 -31.64
CA ARG A 25 2.40 -6.14 -31.86
C ARG A 25 2.65 -4.65 -31.59
N ARG A 26 3.64 -4.30 -30.76
CA ARG A 26 4.07 -2.89 -30.59
C ARG A 26 4.97 -2.39 -31.71
N LYS A 27 5.61 -3.29 -32.46
CA LYS A 27 6.51 -2.94 -33.57
C LYS A 27 5.77 -2.66 -34.87
N SER A 28 4.53 -3.16 -35.03
CA SER A 28 3.68 -2.90 -36.20
C SER A 28 3.00 -1.53 -36.19
N ASP A 29 2.88 -0.86 -35.04
CA ASP A 29 2.27 0.49 -34.92
C ASP A 29 3.28 1.64 -34.98
N ALA A 30 4.58 1.34 -35.11
CA ALA A 30 5.65 2.33 -35.17
C ALA A 30 6.52 2.07 -36.40
N GLY A 31 6.05 2.48 -37.58
CA GLY A 31 6.77 2.28 -38.83
C GLY A 31 6.30 3.15 -39.99
N GLU A 32 6.61 4.45 -39.95
CA GLU A 32 6.96 5.21 -41.17
C GLU A 32 7.96 6.32 -40.82
N LYS A 33 9.25 6.02 -41.01
CA LYS A 33 10.29 6.85 -41.68
C LYS A 33 11.71 6.49 -41.22
N GLY A 34 12.50 6.01 -42.19
CA GLY A 34 13.87 6.47 -42.41
C GLY A 34 15.05 5.65 -41.84
N ASN A 35 15.68 4.88 -42.74
CA ASN A 35 17.10 4.46 -42.79
C ASN A 35 18.10 5.52 -42.25
N GLU A 36 19.32 5.24 -41.77
CA GLU A 36 20.37 4.34 -42.32
C GLU A 36 21.54 4.15 -41.31
N GLU A 37 22.04 2.90 -41.25
CA GLU A 37 23.42 2.38 -41.05
C GLU A 37 24.49 3.10 -40.19
N ALA A 38 25.11 2.36 -39.24
CA ALA A 38 26.47 1.78 -39.39
C ALA A 38 27.00 1.10 -38.11
N GLN A 39 27.73 0.01 -38.31
CA GLN A 39 28.29 -0.93 -37.33
C GLN A 39 29.71 -0.55 -36.86
N GLN A 40 30.07 -0.98 -35.64
CA GLN A 40 31.36 -1.54 -35.16
C GLN A 40 31.40 -1.37 -33.62
N SER A 41 31.99 -2.18 -32.73
CA SER A 41 32.49 -3.57 -32.62
C SER A 41 33.38 -3.60 -31.37
N LYS A 42 33.17 -4.55 -30.43
CA LYS A 42 34.15 -5.07 -29.41
C LYS A 42 34.64 -4.05 -28.34
N SER A 43 34.99 -4.39 -27.10
CA SER A 43 35.40 -5.62 -26.41
C SER A 43 35.25 -5.48 -24.89
N ASN A 44 35.13 -6.63 -24.22
CA ASN A 44 35.18 -6.86 -22.77
C ASN A 44 36.39 -6.24 -22.07
N ASP A 45 36.24 -5.86 -20.79
CA ASP A 45 37.19 -6.28 -19.77
C ASP A 45 36.51 -6.44 -18.39
N ASP A 46 37.01 -7.42 -17.66
CA ASP A 46 36.47 -8.09 -16.50
C ASP A 46 37.44 -7.81 -15.34
N THR A 47 37.00 -7.27 -14.20
CA THR A 47 37.77 -7.34 -12.95
C THR A 47 36.87 -7.19 -11.72
N THR A 48 36.59 -8.34 -11.11
CA THR A 48 36.15 -8.54 -9.74
C THR A 48 37.19 -8.03 -8.74
N GLU A 49 36.78 -7.13 -7.83
CA GLU A 49 37.39 -7.01 -6.50
C GLU A 49 36.31 -7.14 -5.43
N LEU A 50 36.38 -8.24 -4.68
CA LEU A 50 35.68 -8.40 -3.40
C LEU A 50 36.38 -7.51 -2.37
N SER A 51 35.69 -6.48 -1.89
CA SER A 51 36.03 -5.83 -0.62
C SER A 51 34.87 -5.98 0.36
N SER A 52 35.22 -6.53 1.52
CA SER A 52 34.39 -6.76 2.70
C SER A 52 33.69 -5.48 3.17
N SER A 53 32.36 -5.50 3.26
CA SER A 53 31.57 -4.37 3.71
C SER A 53 31.63 -4.18 5.22
N ASN A 54 31.98 -2.95 5.60
CA ASN A 54 31.91 -2.42 6.96
C ASN A 54 30.46 -2.36 7.46
N ALA A 55 30.28 -2.74 8.73
CA ALA A 55 29.06 -2.56 9.48
C ALA A 55 28.96 -1.10 9.99
N THR A 56 28.48 -0.20 9.13
CA THR A 56 27.99 1.14 9.48
C THR A 56 26.89 1.50 8.49
N GLY A 57 25.69 1.79 8.98
CA GLY A 57 24.45 1.96 8.21
C GLY A 57 24.37 3.22 7.34
N GLU A 58 25.43 3.55 6.61
CA GLU A 58 25.30 4.49 5.50
C GLU A 58 24.70 3.77 4.28
N PRO A 59 23.74 4.40 3.57
CA PRO A 59 23.19 3.83 2.35
C PRO A 59 24.29 3.59 1.33
N ASP A 60 24.28 2.40 0.72
CA ASP A 60 25.14 2.12 -0.41
C ASP A 60 24.69 3.01 -1.57
N ASN A 61 25.43 4.09 -1.86
CA ASN A 61 25.09 5.07 -2.88
C ASN A 61 24.99 4.48 -4.29
N THR A 62 25.40 3.22 -4.51
CA THR A 62 25.25 2.52 -5.78
C THR A 62 23.90 1.82 -5.95
N LYS A 63 23.16 1.59 -4.87
CA LYS A 63 21.87 0.87 -4.89
C LYS A 63 20.69 1.84 -4.93
N PRO A 64 19.65 1.55 -5.74
CA PRO A 64 18.46 2.38 -5.78
C PRO A 64 17.71 2.30 -4.44
N ILE A 65 17.07 3.42 -4.08
CA ILE A 65 16.33 3.58 -2.84
C ILE A 65 14.89 3.13 -3.08
N VAL A 66 14.44 2.15 -2.30
CA VAL A 66 13.07 1.63 -2.33
C VAL A 66 12.38 1.99 -1.03
N LEU A 67 11.31 2.77 -1.12
CA LEU A 67 10.46 3.08 0.04
C LEU A 67 9.27 2.11 0.08
N VAL A 68 9.04 1.52 1.24
CA VAL A 68 7.92 0.62 1.50
C VAL A 68 6.93 1.27 2.46
N THR A 69 5.64 1.17 2.15
CA THR A 69 4.52 1.55 3.03
C THR A 69 3.43 0.50 2.95
N ASN A 70 2.34 0.64 3.71
CA ASN A 70 1.12 -0.16 3.58
C ASN A 70 -0.09 0.59 4.16
N ALA A 71 -1.22 -0.10 4.31
CA ALA A 71 -2.34 0.40 5.09
C ALA A 71 -2.69 -0.45 6.32
N ASP A 72 -2.24 -1.71 6.42
CA ASP A 72 -2.50 -2.56 7.60
C ASP A 72 -1.71 -2.15 8.87
N GLY A 73 -0.64 -1.36 8.71
CA GLY A 73 0.21 -0.87 9.78
C GLY A 73 1.63 -1.47 9.81
N ILE A 74 2.53 -0.86 10.57
CA ILE A 74 3.97 -1.17 10.59
C ILE A 74 4.29 -2.62 10.97
N ASP A 75 3.48 -3.23 11.85
CA ASP A 75 3.68 -4.60 12.32
C ASP A 75 2.94 -5.64 11.46
N SER A 76 2.37 -5.25 10.31
CA SER A 76 1.57 -6.18 9.53
C SER A 76 2.42 -7.31 8.92
N PRO A 77 1.88 -8.55 8.83
CA PRO A 77 2.61 -9.67 8.24
C PRO A 77 2.95 -9.42 6.77
N GLY A 78 2.06 -8.73 6.04
CA GLY A 78 2.27 -8.41 4.64
C GLY A 78 3.38 -7.38 4.39
N LEU A 79 3.50 -6.35 5.23
CA LEU A 79 4.63 -5.41 5.17
C LEU A 79 5.94 -6.11 5.53
N THR A 80 5.93 -6.83 6.65
CA THR A 80 7.10 -7.55 7.16
C THR A 80 7.65 -8.52 6.11
N CYS A 81 6.78 -9.32 5.47
CA CYS A 81 7.19 -10.26 4.43
C CYS A 81 7.74 -9.56 3.17
N LEU A 82 7.16 -8.43 2.78
CA LEU A 82 7.63 -7.67 1.62
C LEU A 82 9.01 -7.06 1.88
N VAL A 83 9.21 -6.43 3.04
CA VAL A 83 10.50 -5.85 3.44
C VAL A 83 11.56 -6.93 3.50
N ASP A 84 11.28 -8.05 4.18
CA ASP A 84 12.19 -9.18 4.29
C ASP A 84 12.59 -9.73 2.90
N ALA A 85 11.64 -9.86 1.99
CA ALA A 85 11.90 -10.29 0.61
C ALA A 85 12.82 -9.30 -0.14
N LEU A 86 12.60 -7.99 0.00
CA LEU A 86 13.42 -6.94 -0.65
C LEU A 86 14.82 -6.86 -0.05
N VAL A 87 14.95 -6.93 1.27
CA VAL A 87 16.24 -6.91 1.98
C VAL A 87 17.06 -8.14 1.62
N ARG A 88 16.46 -9.34 1.67
CA ARG A 88 17.14 -10.59 1.29
C ARG A 88 17.53 -10.63 -0.20
N HIS A 89 16.83 -9.90 -1.06
CA HIS A 89 17.21 -9.76 -2.46
C HIS A 89 18.54 -9.00 -2.63
N GLY A 90 18.89 -8.10 -1.70
CA GLY A 90 20.22 -7.50 -1.56
C GLY A 90 20.59 -6.44 -2.61
N LEU A 91 19.70 -6.11 -3.54
CA LEU A 91 19.95 -5.16 -4.63
C LEU A 91 19.56 -3.71 -4.30
N TYR A 92 18.86 -3.46 -3.18
CA TYR A 92 18.19 -2.18 -2.92
C TYR A 92 18.50 -1.66 -1.52
N ASN A 93 18.50 -0.34 -1.37
CA ASN A 93 18.44 0.30 -0.06
C ASN A 93 16.96 0.42 0.35
N VAL A 94 16.50 -0.44 1.25
CA VAL A 94 15.08 -0.54 1.65
C VAL A 94 14.83 0.35 2.87
N TYR A 95 13.84 1.23 2.76
CA TYR A 95 13.37 2.11 3.83
C TYR A 95 11.87 1.98 4.00
N ILE A 96 11.35 2.30 5.19
CA ILE A 96 9.93 2.09 5.52
C ILE A 96 9.31 3.37 6.07
N CYS A 97 8.09 3.69 5.66
CA CYS A 97 7.27 4.68 6.34
C CYS A 97 5.83 4.19 6.30
N ALA A 98 5.29 3.73 7.42
CA ALA A 98 3.99 3.08 7.45
C ALA A 98 3.14 3.53 8.65
N PRO A 99 1.81 3.42 8.55
CA PRO A 99 0.92 3.75 9.66
C PRO A 99 1.21 2.91 10.92
N GLN A 100 0.93 3.46 12.09
CA GLN A 100 0.97 2.76 13.37
C GLN A 100 -0.11 1.67 13.49
N SER A 101 -1.25 1.86 12.83
CA SER A 101 -2.40 0.97 12.95
C SER A 101 -3.07 0.78 11.59
N ASP A 102 -4.02 -0.15 11.53
CA ASP A 102 -4.86 -0.37 10.35
C ASP A 102 -5.56 0.92 9.88
N LYS A 103 -5.32 1.27 8.62
CA LYS A 103 -5.88 2.36 7.81
C LYS A 103 -6.35 1.84 6.45
N SER A 104 -6.66 0.55 6.32
CA SER A 104 -7.03 -0.09 5.04
C SER A 104 -8.20 0.59 4.32
N LEU A 105 -9.15 1.15 5.07
CA LEU A 105 -10.32 1.87 4.54
C LEU A 105 -10.23 3.40 4.69
N SER A 106 -9.02 3.96 4.81
CA SER A 106 -8.85 5.42 4.95
C SER A 106 -9.10 6.20 3.66
N GLY A 107 -9.12 5.52 2.50
CA GLY A 107 -9.01 6.16 1.19
C GLY A 107 -7.79 7.07 1.10
N HIS A 108 -7.85 8.05 0.20
CA HIS A 108 -6.82 9.09 0.06
C HIS A 108 -7.07 10.27 1.00
N SER A 109 -7.11 9.98 2.30
CA SER A 109 -7.20 11.02 3.34
C SER A 109 -5.82 11.50 3.76
N ILE A 110 -5.72 12.80 4.03
CA ILE A 110 -4.51 13.47 4.53
C ILE A 110 -4.89 14.15 5.85
N THR A 111 -4.04 14.00 6.86
CA THR A 111 -4.25 14.62 8.18
C THR A 111 -3.88 16.09 8.11
N GLN A 112 -4.88 16.96 8.17
CA GLN A 112 -4.70 18.42 8.11
C GLN A 112 -5.12 19.07 9.43
N ARG A 113 -4.33 20.03 9.93
CA ARG A 113 -4.58 20.80 11.16
C ARG A 113 -4.58 19.98 12.47
N GLU A 114 -4.14 18.73 12.40
CA GLU A 114 -3.90 17.87 13.55
C GLU A 114 -2.43 17.44 13.56
N THR A 115 -1.91 17.06 14.72
CA THR A 115 -0.53 16.61 14.87
C THR A 115 -0.42 15.13 14.53
N VAL A 116 0.58 14.77 13.72
CA VAL A 116 0.94 13.39 13.42
C VAL A 116 2.20 13.02 14.22
N GLY A 117 2.13 11.94 14.99
CA GLY A 117 3.27 11.37 15.71
C GLY A 117 4.10 10.48 14.80
N VAL A 118 5.42 10.48 15.00
CA VAL A 118 6.37 9.66 14.25
C VAL A 118 7.37 9.02 15.21
N SER A 119 7.59 7.71 15.06
CA SER A 119 8.54 6.92 15.84
C SER A 119 9.50 6.17 14.92
N SER A 120 10.79 6.12 15.24
CA SER A 120 11.77 5.31 14.50
C SER A 120 11.62 3.83 14.83
N VAL A 121 11.71 2.97 13.82
CA VAL A 121 11.60 1.50 13.95
C VAL A 121 12.62 0.80 13.07
N GLU A 122 12.87 -0.48 13.34
CA GLU A 122 13.63 -1.36 12.47
C GLU A 122 12.80 -2.61 12.19
N VAL A 123 12.60 -2.93 10.92
CA VAL A 123 11.82 -4.09 10.48
C VAL A 123 12.68 -4.88 9.52
N GLN A 124 13.00 -6.12 9.90
CA GLN A 124 13.76 -7.06 9.05
C GLN A 124 15.10 -6.48 8.53
N GLY A 125 15.78 -5.70 9.38
CA GLY A 125 17.04 -5.05 9.05
C GLY A 125 16.93 -3.78 8.20
N ALA A 126 15.71 -3.32 7.88
CA ALA A 126 15.47 -2.04 7.21
C ALA A 126 15.06 -0.97 8.24
N THR A 127 15.67 0.22 8.13
CA THR A 127 15.29 1.39 8.92
C THR A 127 13.94 1.93 8.47
N GLY A 128 13.09 2.27 9.43
CA GLY A 128 11.74 2.72 9.16
C GLY A 128 11.24 3.79 10.11
N TYR A 129 10.08 4.35 9.76
CA TYR A 129 9.28 5.18 10.63
C TYR A 129 7.84 4.65 10.69
N GLU A 130 7.33 4.61 11.91
CA GLU A 130 5.93 4.39 12.23
C GLU A 130 5.25 5.75 12.39
N VAL A 131 4.08 5.94 11.78
CA VAL A 131 3.38 7.23 11.70
C VAL A 131 1.94 7.09 12.18
N SER A 132 1.45 7.98 13.06
CA SER A 132 0.06 7.90 13.57
C SER A 132 -1.03 8.28 12.54
N GLY A 133 -0.61 8.73 11.36
CA GLY A 133 -1.43 9.21 10.25
C GLY A 133 -1.86 8.12 9.26
N THR A 134 -2.16 8.54 8.03
CA THR A 134 -2.59 7.68 6.92
C THR A 134 -1.40 7.27 6.04
N PRO A 135 -1.59 6.31 5.10
CA PRO A 135 -0.55 5.99 4.11
C PRO A 135 -0.15 7.20 3.26
N ALA A 136 -1.08 8.12 2.96
CA ALA A 136 -0.75 9.35 2.25
C ALA A 136 0.12 10.29 3.11
N ASP A 137 -0.18 10.42 4.41
CA ASP A 137 0.66 11.18 5.33
C ASP A 137 2.09 10.60 5.41
N CYS A 138 2.22 9.27 5.44
CA CYS A 138 3.51 8.58 5.45
C CYS A 138 4.38 8.96 4.25
N ILE A 139 3.79 8.94 3.04
CA ILE A 139 4.50 9.31 1.81
C ILE A 139 4.80 10.81 1.79
N SER A 140 3.83 11.65 2.14
CA SER A 140 3.99 13.10 2.16
C SER A 140 5.12 13.54 3.11
N LEU A 141 5.19 12.94 4.31
CA LEU A 141 6.25 13.20 5.28
C LEU A 141 7.64 12.81 4.74
N VAL A 142 7.75 11.68 4.04
CA VAL A 142 9.02 11.27 3.42
C VAL A 142 9.41 12.23 2.30
N VAL A 143 8.47 12.60 1.43
CA VAL A 143 8.69 13.53 0.31
C VAL A 143 9.06 14.94 0.80
N SER A 144 8.60 15.34 1.98
CA SER A 144 8.97 16.61 2.59
C SER A 144 10.46 16.70 3.00
N GLY A 145 11.17 15.56 3.05
CA GLY A 145 12.56 15.49 3.51
C GLY A 145 12.73 15.52 5.04
N ALA A 146 11.63 15.43 5.80
CA ALA A 146 11.67 15.50 7.26
C ALA A 146 12.21 14.23 7.94
N LEU A 147 12.12 13.07 7.27
CA LEU A 147 12.40 11.76 7.88
C LEU A 147 13.71 11.13 7.43
N TYR A 148 14.12 11.37 6.19
CA TYR A 148 15.28 10.72 5.58
C TYR A 148 16.23 11.75 4.97
N SER A 149 17.53 11.46 5.04
CA SER A 149 18.59 12.35 4.51
C SER A 149 18.67 12.34 2.98
N TRP A 150 18.09 11.34 2.32
CA TRP A 150 18.00 11.27 0.87
C TRP A 150 16.76 12.05 0.37
N SER A 151 16.82 12.57 -0.86
CA SER A 151 15.82 13.52 -1.37
C SER A 151 14.55 12.84 -1.91
N LYS A 152 14.68 11.73 -2.64
CA LYS A 152 13.55 11.06 -3.31
C LYS A 152 13.85 9.58 -3.54
N PRO A 153 12.91 8.66 -3.26
CA PRO A 153 13.13 7.25 -3.55
C PRO A 153 12.95 6.98 -5.05
N SER A 154 13.59 5.93 -5.55
CA SER A 154 13.46 5.50 -6.95
C SER A 154 12.05 4.97 -7.24
N ILE A 155 11.45 4.30 -6.26
CA ILE A 155 10.09 3.75 -6.33
C ILE A 155 9.47 3.67 -4.92
N VAL A 156 8.15 3.77 -4.86
CA VAL A 156 7.36 3.42 -3.67
C VAL A 156 6.61 2.11 -3.88
N ILE A 157 6.71 1.19 -2.93
CA ILE A 157 5.93 -0.05 -2.92
C ILE A 157 4.98 0.00 -1.72
N SER A 158 3.68 0.05 -2.00
CA SER A 158 2.63 0.10 -0.99
C SER A 158 2.00 -1.29 -0.86
N GLY A 159 2.24 -2.01 0.25
CA GLY A 159 1.73 -3.36 0.47
C GLY A 159 2.64 -4.22 1.35
N ILE A 160 2.41 -5.53 1.44
CA ILE A 160 1.28 -6.26 0.86
C ILE A 160 0.08 -6.12 1.79
N ASN A 161 -1.05 -5.60 1.29
CA ASN A 161 -2.24 -5.44 2.13
C ASN A 161 -3.06 -6.73 2.22
N ARG A 162 -3.68 -6.96 3.37
CA ARG A 162 -4.68 -8.01 3.57
C ARG A 162 -5.99 -7.62 2.88
N GLY A 163 -6.49 -8.51 2.02
CA GLY A 163 -7.75 -8.31 1.30
C GLY A 163 -7.55 -7.56 -0.02
N SER A 164 -8.57 -7.58 -0.86
CA SER A 164 -8.47 -7.09 -2.24
C SER A 164 -8.69 -5.57 -2.34
N SER A 165 -7.89 -4.88 -3.15
CA SER A 165 -8.04 -3.46 -3.51
C SER A 165 -8.30 -3.31 -5.02
N ARG A 166 -9.38 -3.93 -5.50
CA ARG A 166 -9.77 -3.94 -6.92
C ARG A 166 -11.05 -3.15 -7.21
N GLY A 167 -11.26 -2.85 -8.48
CA GLY A 167 -12.40 -2.07 -8.96
C GLY A 167 -12.65 -0.78 -8.18
N ASN A 168 -13.92 -0.50 -7.88
CA ASN A 168 -14.34 0.67 -7.11
C ASN A 168 -13.90 0.63 -5.64
N HIS A 169 -13.42 -0.50 -5.11
CA HIS A 169 -12.82 -0.57 -3.77
C HIS A 169 -11.52 0.24 -3.68
N MET A 170 -10.83 0.44 -4.81
CA MET A 170 -9.59 1.24 -4.88
C MET A 170 -9.75 2.67 -4.36
N TYR A 171 -10.94 3.27 -4.46
CA TYR A 171 -11.17 4.64 -3.98
C TYR A 171 -11.14 4.78 -2.46
N SER A 172 -11.53 3.73 -1.74
CA SER A 172 -11.49 3.68 -0.28
C SER A 172 -10.24 2.98 0.27
N SER A 173 -9.40 2.43 -0.61
CA SER A 173 -8.21 1.66 -0.25
C SER A 173 -7.05 2.58 0.17
N GLY A 174 -6.59 2.41 1.41
CA GLY A 174 -5.40 3.09 1.92
C GLY A 174 -4.11 2.67 1.20
N VAL A 175 -3.99 1.40 0.79
CA VAL A 175 -2.78 0.91 0.10
C VAL A 175 -2.66 1.54 -1.29
N VAL A 176 -3.78 1.70 -2.01
CA VAL A 176 -3.82 2.42 -3.29
C VAL A 176 -3.58 3.90 -3.09
N ALA A 177 -4.08 4.50 -2.00
CA ALA A 177 -3.82 5.90 -1.67
C ALA A 177 -2.34 6.19 -1.45
N GLY A 178 -1.60 5.34 -0.72
CA GLY A 178 -0.15 5.49 -0.55
C GLY A 178 0.60 5.47 -1.89
N ALA A 179 0.28 4.51 -2.76
CA ALA A 179 0.86 4.47 -4.11
C ALA A 179 0.47 5.69 -4.95
N ARG A 180 -0.77 6.18 -4.82
CA ARG A 180 -1.27 7.36 -5.53
C ARG A 180 -0.59 8.64 -5.07
N GLU A 181 -0.37 8.81 -3.77
CA GLU A 181 0.36 9.95 -3.22
C GLU A 181 1.81 10.00 -3.72
N ALA A 182 2.47 8.85 -3.82
CA ALA A 182 3.79 8.75 -4.43
C ALA A 182 3.77 9.21 -5.90
N LEU A 183 2.76 8.77 -6.67
CA LEU A 183 2.60 9.16 -8.06
C LEU A 183 2.32 10.67 -8.21
N LEU A 184 1.49 11.26 -7.34
CA LEU A 184 1.24 12.70 -7.29
C LEU A 184 2.53 13.49 -7.02
N SER A 185 3.44 12.92 -6.20
CA SER A 185 4.78 13.45 -5.95
C SER A 185 5.80 13.13 -7.07
N GLY A 186 5.32 12.61 -8.20
CA GLY A 186 6.12 12.23 -9.37
C GLY A 186 7.08 11.06 -9.11
N ILE A 187 6.79 10.19 -8.14
CA ILE A 187 7.55 8.99 -7.84
C ILE A 187 6.81 7.78 -8.44
N PRO A 188 7.49 6.91 -9.22
CA PRO A 188 6.90 5.65 -9.66
C PRO A 188 6.41 4.82 -8.47
N SER A 189 5.28 4.13 -8.61
CA SER A 189 4.73 3.36 -7.50
C SER A 189 3.96 2.10 -7.90
N ILE A 190 3.94 1.16 -6.97
CA ILE A 190 3.21 -0.11 -7.09
C ILE A 190 2.40 -0.29 -5.80
N SER A 191 1.10 -0.56 -5.91
CA SER A 191 0.31 -1.09 -4.80
C SER A 191 0.16 -2.60 -4.94
N ILE A 192 0.25 -3.35 -3.84
CA ILE A 192 0.15 -4.80 -3.82
C ILE A 192 -0.84 -5.22 -2.75
N SER A 193 -1.84 -6.01 -3.15
CA SER A 193 -2.81 -6.61 -2.24
C SER A 193 -2.87 -8.12 -2.46
N LEU A 194 -3.04 -8.86 -1.37
CA LEU A 194 -3.35 -10.29 -1.42
C LEU A 194 -4.86 -10.46 -1.27
N ASN A 195 -5.51 -11.19 -2.19
CA ASN A 195 -6.92 -11.57 -2.10
C ASN A 195 -7.13 -12.59 -0.97
N TRP A 196 -6.89 -12.14 0.25
CA TRP A 196 -6.96 -12.89 1.48
C TRP A 196 -8.41 -13.21 1.82
N LYS A 197 -8.68 -14.48 2.15
CA LYS A 197 -9.98 -14.91 2.65
C LYS A 197 -9.80 -15.64 3.98
N ASN A 198 -10.65 -15.32 4.96
CA ASN A 198 -10.50 -15.83 6.32
C ASN A 198 -10.54 -17.36 6.41
N ASP A 199 -11.29 -18.04 5.53
CA ASP A 199 -11.46 -19.50 5.57
C ASP A 199 -10.50 -20.25 4.62
N GLU A 200 -9.73 -19.54 3.78
CA GLU A 200 -8.86 -20.15 2.76
C GLU A 200 -7.38 -19.78 2.94
N SER A 201 -7.07 -18.59 3.47
CA SER A 201 -5.70 -18.03 3.52
C SER A 201 -5.00 -18.26 4.87
N GLN A 202 -3.67 -18.30 4.82
CA GLN A 202 -2.76 -18.46 5.96
C GLN A 202 -1.67 -17.38 5.94
N GLU A 203 -1.11 -17.01 7.09
CA GLU A 203 -0.18 -15.86 7.15
C GLU A 203 1.06 -16.05 6.27
N ASN A 204 1.48 -17.30 6.06
CA ASN A 204 2.55 -17.65 5.13
C ASN A 204 2.26 -17.26 3.68
N ASP A 205 0.99 -17.10 3.29
CA ASP A 205 0.62 -16.65 1.93
C ASP A 205 1.14 -15.24 1.64
N PHE A 206 1.39 -14.41 2.66
CA PHE A 206 2.04 -13.10 2.46
C PHE A 206 3.49 -13.23 1.98
N LYS A 207 4.22 -14.22 2.49
CA LYS A 207 5.58 -14.53 2.04
C LYS A 207 5.57 -14.99 0.58
N ASP A 208 4.60 -15.81 0.23
CA ASP A 208 4.44 -16.31 -1.14
C ASP A 208 4.00 -15.19 -2.08
N ALA A 209 3.10 -14.30 -1.65
CA ALA A 209 2.71 -13.10 -2.39
C ALA A 209 3.92 -12.18 -2.65
N ALA A 210 4.77 -11.95 -1.65
CA ALA A 210 6.00 -11.18 -1.82
C ALA A 210 6.94 -11.83 -2.84
N SER A 211 7.13 -13.16 -2.75
CA SER A 211 7.93 -13.91 -3.72
C SER A 211 7.37 -13.81 -5.15
N VAL A 212 6.05 -13.84 -5.31
CA VAL A 212 5.38 -13.70 -6.62
C VAL A 212 5.53 -12.28 -7.16
N SER A 213 5.48 -11.25 -6.31
CA SER A 213 5.62 -9.86 -6.73
C SER A 213 7.06 -9.41 -7.03
N LEU A 214 8.07 -10.06 -6.45
CA LEU A 214 9.49 -9.69 -6.60
C LEU A 214 9.96 -9.51 -8.07
N PRO A 215 9.68 -10.44 -9.01
CA PRO A 215 10.09 -10.26 -10.41
C PRO A 215 9.50 -9.01 -11.07
N LEU A 216 8.26 -8.66 -10.73
CA LEU A 216 7.60 -7.45 -11.24
C LEU A 216 8.25 -6.19 -10.65
N ILE A 217 8.51 -6.19 -9.34
CA ILE A 217 9.21 -5.09 -8.65
C ILE A 217 10.61 -4.88 -9.25
N ALA A 218 11.37 -5.95 -9.40
CA ALA A 218 12.72 -5.89 -9.97
C ALA A 218 12.71 -5.39 -11.42
N ALA A 219 11.72 -5.81 -12.22
CA ALA A 219 11.53 -5.30 -13.57
C ALA A 219 11.19 -3.81 -13.59
N ALA A 220 10.30 -3.35 -12.70
CA ALA A 220 9.95 -1.94 -12.58
C ALA A 220 11.18 -1.08 -12.23
N ILE A 221 11.94 -1.45 -11.20
CA ILE A 221 13.13 -0.71 -10.77
C ILE A 221 14.16 -0.62 -11.90
N ARG A 222 14.49 -1.74 -12.54
CA ARG A 222 15.41 -1.77 -13.68
C ARG A 222 14.95 -0.85 -14.82
N ASP A 223 13.66 -0.82 -15.12
CA ASP A 223 13.12 -0.02 -16.22
C ASP A 223 13.00 1.47 -15.84
N ILE A 224 12.87 1.79 -14.54
CA ILE A 224 12.96 3.16 -14.01
C ILE A 224 14.38 3.68 -14.21
N GLU A 225 15.41 2.91 -13.85
CA GLU A 225 16.82 3.29 -14.04
C GLU A 225 17.17 3.53 -15.51
N LYS A 226 16.54 2.77 -16.42
CA LYS A 226 16.68 2.95 -17.88
C LYS A 226 15.83 4.08 -18.46
N GLY A 227 14.97 4.72 -17.67
CA GLY A 227 14.06 5.77 -18.12
C GLY A 227 12.95 5.30 -19.06
N VAL A 228 12.64 3.99 -19.09
CA VAL A 228 11.61 3.38 -19.96
C VAL A 228 10.38 2.88 -19.20
N PHE A 229 10.36 3.06 -17.88
CA PHE A 229 9.19 2.75 -17.07
C PHE A 229 7.99 3.66 -17.41
N LEU A 230 6.79 3.21 -17.05
CA LEU A 230 5.54 3.91 -17.29
C LEU A 230 5.57 5.31 -16.69
N LYS A 231 5.12 6.31 -17.46
CA LYS A 231 4.98 7.70 -16.99
C LYS A 231 3.56 7.96 -16.50
N CYS A 232 3.42 8.79 -15.47
CA CYS A 232 2.13 9.26 -14.95
C CYS A 232 1.13 8.14 -14.61
N CYS A 233 1.66 6.99 -14.17
CA CYS A 233 0.88 5.79 -13.90
C CYS A 233 1.45 5.03 -12.70
N LEU A 234 0.58 4.46 -11.87
CA LEU A 234 0.93 3.50 -10.83
C LEU A 234 0.40 2.11 -11.22
N LEU A 235 1.06 1.05 -10.73
CA LEU A 235 0.60 -0.32 -10.97
C LEU A 235 -0.12 -0.85 -9.74
N ASN A 236 -1.42 -1.17 -9.85
CA ASN A 236 -2.14 -1.89 -8.83
C ASN A 236 -2.07 -3.39 -9.10
N VAL A 237 -1.49 -4.14 -8.16
CA VAL A 237 -1.22 -5.58 -8.27
C VAL A 237 -2.10 -6.33 -7.28
N GLU A 238 -2.93 -7.24 -7.79
CA GLU A 238 -3.75 -8.11 -6.97
C GLU A 238 -3.28 -9.56 -7.11
N VAL A 239 -2.78 -10.11 -6.01
CA VAL A 239 -2.33 -11.50 -5.92
C VAL A 239 -3.53 -12.38 -5.54
N PRO A 240 -3.78 -13.50 -6.25
CA PRO A 240 -4.87 -14.41 -5.92
C PRO A 240 -4.66 -15.09 -4.56
N THR A 241 -5.74 -15.64 -4.02
CA THR A 241 -5.78 -16.26 -2.67
C THR A 241 -4.72 -17.34 -2.46
N SER A 242 -4.32 -18.04 -3.52
CA SER A 242 -3.22 -19.01 -3.50
C SER A 242 -2.06 -18.52 -4.38
N PRO A 243 -1.10 -17.75 -3.83
CA PRO A 243 -0.06 -17.10 -4.63
C PRO A 243 0.82 -18.09 -5.39
N LEU A 244 1.28 -19.18 -4.77
CA LEU A 244 2.22 -20.12 -5.42
C LEU A 244 1.61 -20.91 -6.58
N THR A 245 0.29 -21.09 -6.59
CA THR A 245 -0.42 -21.82 -7.66
C THR A 245 -1.02 -20.87 -8.69
N ASN A 246 -0.60 -19.60 -8.71
CA ASN A 246 -1.09 -18.64 -9.69
C ASN A 246 -0.77 -19.08 -11.13
N LYS A 247 -1.61 -18.68 -12.08
CA LYS A 247 -1.50 -19.03 -13.50
C LYS A 247 -0.68 -18.03 -14.33
N GLY A 248 0.04 -17.13 -13.67
CA GLY A 248 0.81 -16.04 -14.28
C GLY A 248 0.18 -14.65 -14.08
N PHE A 249 0.76 -13.66 -14.75
CA PHE A 249 0.34 -12.26 -14.70
C PHE A 249 -0.62 -11.94 -15.85
N LYS A 250 -1.60 -11.09 -15.59
CA LYS A 250 -2.51 -10.55 -16.61
C LYS A 250 -2.61 -9.03 -16.45
N LEU A 251 -2.41 -8.31 -17.56
CA LEU A 251 -2.73 -6.90 -17.65
C LEU A 251 -4.25 -6.73 -17.62
N THR A 252 -4.75 -5.86 -16.75
CA THR A 252 -6.18 -5.71 -16.49
C THR A 252 -6.64 -4.25 -16.53
N LYS A 253 -7.95 -4.08 -16.73
CA LYS A 253 -8.67 -2.82 -16.52
C LYS A 253 -9.34 -2.84 -15.14
N PRO A 254 -9.54 -1.66 -14.51
CA PRO A 254 -10.31 -1.58 -13.28
C PRO A 254 -11.76 -2.00 -13.56
N SER A 255 -12.29 -2.94 -12.77
CA SER A 255 -13.72 -3.23 -12.77
C SER A 255 -14.53 -2.15 -12.04
N ILE A 256 -15.85 -2.18 -12.19
CA ILE A 256 -16.75 -1.36 -11.35
C ILE A 256 -17.09 -2.04 -10.01
N TRP A 257 -16.46 -3.18 -9.71
CA TRP A 257 -16.79 -4.00 -8.54
C TRP A 257 -16.59 -3.24 -7.23
N ARG A 258 -17.58 -3.31 -6.33
CA ARG A 258 -17.50 -2.86 -4.94
C ARG A 258 -18.43 -3.67 -4.06
N SER A 259 -18.06 -3.82 -2.80
CA SER A 259 -18.97 -4.32 -1.75
C SER A 259 -20.13 -3.36 -1.52
N THR A 260 -21.31 -3.91 -1.21
CA THR A 260 -22.48 -3.11 -0.82
C THR A 260 -22.34 -2.67 0.63
N PRO A 261 -22.42 -1.36 0.94
CA PRO A 261 -22.48 -0.90 2.32
C PRO A 261 -23.84 -1.25 2.94
N SER A 262 -23.82 -1.91 4.11
CA SER A 262 -25.00 -2.24 4.91
C SER A 262 -24.86 -1.70 6.32
N TRP A 263 -25.80 -0.88 6.76
CA TRP A 263 -25.78 -0.27 8.09
C TRP A 263 -26.66 -1.05 9.07
N LYS A 264 -26.05 -1.58 10.12
CA LYS A 264 -26.75 -2.27 11.21
C LYS A 264 -26.90 -1.36 12.42
N ALA A 265 -28.13 -1.26 12.93
CA ALA A 265 -28.40 -0.56 14.19
C ALA A 265 -27.81 -1.35 15.38
N ILE A 266 -27.14 -0.65 16.29
CA ILE A 266 -26.52 -1.22 17.50
C ILE A 266 -27.28 -0.74 18.74
N PRO A 267 -27.73 -1.65 19.63
CA PRO A 267 -28.40 -1.27 20.86
C PRO A 267 -27.49 -0.42 21.76
N ALA A 268 -28.02 0.68 22.31
CA ALA A 268 -27.28 1.62 23.16
C ALA A 268 -26.75 1.00 24.48
N ASN A 269 -27.30 -0.14 24.92
CA ASN A 269 -26.89 -0.83 26.15
C ASN A 269 -25.58 -1.63 26.02
N ARG A 270 -24.96 -1.68 24.83
CA ARG A 270 -23.57 -2.14 24.72
C ARG A 270 -22.67 -0.93 24.91
N ASN A 271 -22.11 -0.81 26.12
CA ASN A 271 -21.05 0.14 26.42
C ASN A 271 -19.99 0.03 25.31
N PRO A 272 -19.67 1.10 24.55
CA PRO A 272 -18.60 1.07 23.58
C PRO A 272 -17.28 1.19 24.35
N ALA A 273 -16.88 0.12 25.04
CA ALA A 273 -15.51 -0.04 25.47
C ALA A 273 -14.67 -0.31 24.21
N ASP A 274 -13.65 0.52 24.01
CA ASP A 274 -12.47 0.34 23.16
C ASP A 274 -12.50 -0.90 22.27
N GLY A 275 -12.56 -0.67 20.96
CA GLY A 275 -12.42 -1.71 19.95
C GLY A 275 -11.09 -2.45 20.12
N ARG A 276 -11.11 -3.55 20.87
CA ARG A 276 -10.12 -4.62 20.79
C ARG A 276 -10.75 -5.81 20.07
N PHE A 277 -10.06 -6.26 19.03
CA PHE A 277 -10.29 -7.50 18.30
C PHE A 277 -10.45 -8.70 19.25
N PRO A 278 -11.23 -9.74 18.89
CA PRO A 278 -11.40 -10.90 19.75
C PRO A 278 -10.16 -11.79 19.65
N ALA A 279 -9.21 -11.61 20.56
CA ALA A 279 -8.21 -12.63 20.86
C ALA A 279 -8.73 -13.49 22.02
N ASN A 280 -8.88 -14.77 21.72
CA ASN A 280 -9.35 -15.81 22.61
C ASN A 280 -8.35 -16.00 23.78
N GLN A 281 -8.70 -15.54 24.99
CA GLN A 281 -8.35 -16.12 26.32
C GLN A 281 -8.60 -15.08 27.43
N GLN A 282 -9.55 -15.37 28.32
CA GLN A 282 -9.69 -14.65 29.59
C GLN A 282 -8.56 -15.11 30.53
N SER A 283 -7.66 -14.21 30.92
CA SER A 283 -6.71 -14.45 32.02
C SER A 283 -7.06 -13.59 33.23
N LEU A 284 -6.88 -14.17 34.43
CA LEU A 284 -7.22 -13.62 35.75
C LEU A 284 -6.61 -12.24 36.10
N GLY A 285 -5.82 -11.61 35.22
CA GLY A 285 -5.19 -10.31 35.47
C GLY A 285 -6.16 -9.13 35.56
N ILE A 286 -7.35 -9.22 34.97
CA ILE A 286 -8.32 -8.11 34.95
C ILE A 286 -8.97 -7.88 36.32
N GLN A 287 -9.13 -8.92 37.15
CA GLN A 287 -9.68 -8.76 38.50
C GLN A 287 -8.71 -8.08 39.48
N LEU A 288 -7.40 -8.20 39.27
CA LEU A 288 -6.37 -7.55 40.10
C LEU A 288 -6.23 -6.05 39.80
N ALA A 289 -6.43 -5.62 38.55
CA ALA A 289 -6.38 -4.21 38.17
C ALA A 289 -7.56 -3.39 38.70
N GLN A 290 -8.71 -4.03 38.99
CA GLN A 290 -9.85 -3.39 39.63
C GLN A 290 -9.58 -3.10 41.12
N LEU A 291 -8.95 -4.05 41.83
CA LEU A 291 -8.61 -3.91 43.26
C LEU A 291 -7.50 -2.89 43.54
N GLY A 292 -6.60 -2.62 42.57
CA GLY A 292 -5.56 -1.61 42.70
C GLY A 292 -6.06 -0.16 42.58
N ARG A 293 -7.12 0.09 41.82
CA ARG A 293 -7.67 1.45 41.62
C ARG A 293 -8.50 1.94 42.83
N ASP A 294 -9.25 1.06 43.47
CA ASP A 294 -10.05 1.43 44.65
C ASP A 294 -9.20 1.65 45.91
N ALA A 295 -8.02 1.00 46.01
CA ALA A 295 -7.05 1.27 47.06
C ALA A 295 -6.35 2.64 46.91
N SER A 296 -6.20 3.13 45.68
CA SER A 296 -5.54 4.42 45.39
C SER A 296 -6.47 5.62 45.65
N ALA A 297 -7.78 5.46 45.43
CA ALA A 297 -8.77 6.49 45.75
C ALA A 297 -8.98 6.68 47.26
N ALA A 298 -8.85 5.62 48.07
CA ALA A 298 -8.97 5.69 49.54
C ALA A 298 -7.71 6.27 50.22
N GLY A 299 -6.54 6.22 49.57
CA GLY A 299 -5.28 6.81 50.05
C GLY A 299 -5.15 8.32 49.78
N ALA A 300 -5.75 8.82 48.70
CA ALA A 300 -5.68 10.23 48.30
C ALA A 300 -6.56 11.16 49.15
N ALA A 301 -7.56 10.64 49.87
CA ALA A 301 -8.47 11.43 50.70
C ALA A 301 -7.94 11.78 52.12
N ARG A 302 -6.69 11.42 52.46
CA ARG A 302 -6.10 11.74 53.79
C ARG A 302 -4.80 12.56 53.77
N ARG A 303 -4.50 13.28 52.69
CA ARG A 303 -3.31 14.16 52.66
C ARG A 303 -3.56 15.56 52.07
N LEU A 304 -4.76 16.11 52.26
CA LEU A 304 -5.02 17.53 52.02
C LEU A 304 -5.14 18.29 53.35
N ALA A 305 -4.01 18.39 54.03
CA ALA A 305 -3.77 19.42 55.04
C ALA A 305 -2.26 19.62 55.18
N THR A 306 -1.62 20.16 54.13
CA THR A 306 -0.48 21.10 54.23
C THR A 306 0.23 21.28 52.88
N GLN A 307 0.54 22.55 52.60
CA GLN A 307 1.57 23.08 51.70
C GLN A 307 1.24 23.31 50.22
N LYS A 308 1.10 24.62 49.99
CA LYS A 308 1.09 25.46 48.80
C LYS A 308 2.49 25.51 48.14
N LYS A 309 2.61 25.22 46.84
CA LYS A 309 3.45 25.95 45.86
C LYS A 309 3.38 25.35 44.44
N ASP A 310 3.10 26.24 43.49
CA ASP A 310 3.42 26.29 42.05
C ASP A 310 3.74 24.99 41.30
N ILE A 311 2.77 24.53 40.50
CA ILE A 311 2.98 23.77 39.25
C ILE A 311 1.91 24.23 38.25
N GLU A 312 2.33 24.75 37.10
CA GLU A 312 1.47 25.00 35.94
C GLU A 312 0.91 23.67 35.44
N GLU A 313 -0.41 23.47 35.55
CA GLU A 313 -1.12 22.44 34.81
C GLU A 313 -1.48 23.01 33.43
N VAL A 314 -0.92 22.40 32.39
CA VAL A 314 -1.41 22.58 31.01
C VAL A 314 -2.83 22.02 30.97
N GLU A 315 -3.82 22.92 30.96
CA GLU A 315 -5.22 22.57 30.76
C GLU A 315 -5.38 21.87 29.40
N SER A 316 -5.71 20.58 29.48
CA SER A 316 -6.35 19.85 28.41
C SER A 316 -7.64 20.57 28.02
N VAL A 317 -7.61 21.30 26.89
CA VAL A 317 -8.81 21.89 26.27
C VAL A 317 -9.57 20.80 25.51
N GLY A 318 -9.96 19.74 26.21
CA GLY A 318 -11.02 18.85 25.80
C GLY A 318 -12.32 19.41 26.34
N VAL A 319 -13.02 20.25 25.56
CA VAL A 319 -14.40 20.64 25.88
C VAL A 319 -15.25 19.37 25.88
N ALA A 320 -15.41 18.75 27.04
CA ALA A 320 -16.43 17.75 27.27
C ALA A 320 -17.78 18.44 27.04
N ARG A 321 -18.32 18.29 25.82
CA ARG A 321 -19.69 18.70 25.50
C ARG A 321 -20.60 18.05 26.53
N LYS A 322 -21.18 18.86 27.43
CA LYS A 322 -22.30 18.43 28.27
C LYS A 322 -23.35 17.81 27.36
N SER A 323 -23.64 16.53 27.57
CA SER A 323 -24.67 15.82 26.81
C SER A 323 -26.00 16.52 27.05
N ASP A 324 -26.58 17.10 26.00
CA ASP A 324 -27.93 17.64 26.01
C ASP A 324 -28.90 16.52 26.39
N PRO A 325 -29.62 16.61 27.53
CA PRO A 325 -30.48 15.53 28.02
C PRO A 325 -31.66 15.21 27.09
N ASN A 326 -31.94 16.05 26.07
CA ASN A 326 -33.00 15.82 25.09
C ASN A 326 -32.53 15.15 23.79
N ARG A 327 -31.24 14.81 23.63
CA ARG A 327 -30.73 14.22 22.38
C ARG A 327 -30.59 12.71 22.47
N ALA A 328 -31.55 11.98 21.90
CA ALA A 328 -31.44 10.54 21.72
C ALA A 328 -30.35 10.20 20.68
N VAL A 329 -29.29 9.48 21.09
CA VAL A 329 -28.22 9.00 20.21
C VAL A 329 -28.58 7.60 19.70
N LYS A 330 -28.49 7.38 18.38
CA LYS A 330 -28.63 6.07 17.75
C LYS A 330 -27.27 5.64 17.19
N TYR A 331 -26.85 4.42 17.49
CA TYR A 331 -25.58 3.87 17.04
C TYR A 331 -25.78 2.94 15.85
N PHE A 332 -24.91 3.04 14.85
CA PHE A 332 -24.92 2.20 13.67
C PHE A 332 -23.51 1.70 13.39
N ARG A 333 -23.40 0.50 12.83
CA ARG A 333 -22.16 -0.10 12.34
C ARG A 333 -22.30 -0.36 10.85
N LEU A 334 -21.28 0.01 10.09
CA LEU A 334 -21.16 -0.36 8.69
C LEU A 334 -20.61 -1.79 8.58
N GLU A 335 -21.22 -2.59 7.73
CA GLU A 335 -20.70 -3.85 7.23
C GLU A 335 -20.65 -3.80 5.70
N LEU A 336 -19.61 -4.40 5.13
CA LEU A 336 -19.45 -4.52 3.68
C LEU A 336 -19.89 -5.92 3.27
N LEU A 337 -20.91 -6.01 2.42
CA LEU A 337 -21.40 -7.27 1.89
C LEU A 337 -20.75 -7.52 0.53
N ASP A 338 -20.22 -8.72 0.32
CA ASP A 338 -19.71 -9.12 -0.98
C ASP A 338 -20.86 -9.29 -1.96
N ASN A 339 -20.74 -8.60 -3.10
CA ASN A 339 -21.66 -8.76 -4.21
C ASN A 339 -21.03 -9.68 -5.25
N GLU A 340 -21.84 -10.61 -5.76
CA GLU A 340 -21.58 -11.24 -7.04
C GLU A 340 -21.97 -10.24 -8.13
N LEU A 341 -20.98 -9.50 -8.64
CA LEU A 341 -21.17 -8.63 -9.78
C LEU A 341 -20.71 -9.40 -11.02
N GLU A 342 -21.68 -9.78 -11.86
CA GLU A 342 -21.43 -10.39 -13.16
C GLU A 342 -21.06 -9.28 -14.17
N ASP A 343 -19.82 -8.82 -14.11
CA ASP A 343 -19.26 -8.07 -15.24
C ASP A 343 -18.64 -9.07 -16.24
N SER A 344 -19.01 -8.94 -17.52
CA SER A 344 -18.66 -9.88 -18.59
C SER A 344 -17.29 -9.62 -19.21
N GLY A 345 -16.60 -8.55 -18.80
CA GLY A 345 -15.26 -8.23 -19.28
C GLY A 345 -14.20 -9.24 -18.82
N ASP A 346 -13.58 -9.95 -19.76
CA ASP A 346 -12.51 -10.90 -19.45
C ASP A 346 -11.21 -10.22 -19.02
N ASP A 347 -10.98 -8.96 -19.40
CA ASP A 347 -9.79 -8.16 -19.07
C ASP A 347 -9.91 -7.39 -17.74
N LEU A 348 -10.91 -7.69 -16.92
CA LEU A 348 -11.12 -7.05 -15.64
C LEU A 348 -10.26 -7.65 -14.52
N ASP A 349 -9.80 -6.78 -13.63
CA ASP A 349 -9.03 -7.14 -12.44
C ASP A 349 -9.72 -8.21 -11.58
N PHE A 350 -11.02 -8.06 -11.37
CA PHE A 350 -11.84 -9.01 -10.62
C PHE A 350 -11.80 -10.43 -11.21
N ARG A 351 -11.98 -10.53 -12.53
CA ARG A 351 -12.02 -11.78 -13.28
C ARG A 351 -10.67 -12.47 -13.30
N ALA A 352 -9.59 -11.71 -13.47
CA ALA A 352 -8.22 -12.25 -13.44
C ALA A 352 -7.91 -12.93 -12.10
N VAL A 353 -8.19 -12.26 -10.98
CA VAL A 353 -7.96 -12.80 -9.64
C VAL A 353 -8.80 -14.05 -9.38
N GLN A 354 -10.09 -14.04 -9.76
CA GLN A 354 -10.96 -15.22 -9.64
C GLN A 354 -10.44 -16.42 -10.45
N ASN A 355 -9.87 -16.16 -11.62
CA ASN A 355 -9.28 -17.20 -12.47
C ASN A 355 -7.91 -17.69 -11.99
N GLY A 356 -7.40 -17.17 -10.87
CA GLY A 356 -6.11 -17.53 -10.28
C GLY A 356 -4.91 -16.86 -10.96
N LEU A 357 -5.11 -15.73 -11.64
CA LEU A 357 -4.05 -14.91 -12.23
C LEU A 357 -3.70 -13.75 -11.29
N VAL A 358 -2.45 -13.30 -11.32
CA VAL A 358 -2.04 -12.03 -10.72
C VAL A 358 -2.52 -10.91 -11.64
N ALA A 359 -3.43 -10.06 -11.16
CA ALA A 359 -3.94 -8.93 -11.94
C ALA A 359 -2.98 -7.74 -11.80
N VAL A 360 -2.66 -7.08 -12.91
CA VAL A 360 -1.84 -5.87 -12.95
C VAL A 360 -2.64 -4.79 -13.67
N THR A 361 -3.16 -3.83 -12.90
CA THR A 361 -4.00 -2.74 -13.41
C THR A 361 -3.22 -1.43 -13.36
N PRO A 362 -2.82 -0.85 -14.52
CA PRO A 362 -2.24 0.48 -14.56
C PRO A 362 -3.31 1.54 -14.25
N LEU A 363 -3.07 2.41 -13.27
CA LEU A 363 -3.95 3.52 -12.92
C LEU A 363 -3.26 4.85 -13.23
N SER A 364 -3.90 5.66 -14.07
CA SER A 364 -3.44 7.01 -14.42
C SER A 364 -4.22 8.10 -13.67
N LEU A 365 -3.59 9.26 -13.48
CA LEU A 365 -4.17 10.43 -12.81
C LEU A 365 -5.06 11.30 -13.72
N SER A 366 -5.61 10.75 -14.80
CA SER A 366 -6.56 11.40 -15.73
C SER A 366 -5.94 12.37 -16.74
N GLN A 367 -5.60 11.88 -17.94
CA GLN A 367 -5.41 12.73 -19.13
C GLN A 367 -6.38 12.44 -20.29
N HIS A 368 -6.97 11.25 -20.40
CA HIS A 368 -7.67 10.85 -21.64
C HIS A 368 -9.21 10.92 -21.60
N VAL A 369 -9.86 10.87 -20.43
CA VAL A 369 -11.34 10.95 -20.31
C VAL A 369 -11.84 12.40 -20.35
N ALA A 370 -10.93 13.37 -20.28
CA ALA A 370 -11.25 14.79 -20.17
C ALA A 370 -11.95 15.33 -21.42
N GLN A 371 -11.56 14.93 -22.63
CA GLN A 371 -11.97 15.67 -23.84
C GLN A 371 -13.46 15.47 -24.21
N GLU A 372 -14.00 14.26 -24.07
CA GLU A 372 -15.43 14.00 -24.34
C GLU A 372 -16.31 14.63 -23.27
N ILE A 373 -15.90 14.57 -22.00
CA ILE A 373 -16.61 15.19 -20.88
C ILE A 373 -16.55 16.71 -20.98
N GLU A 374 -15.40 17.28 -21.31
CA GLU A 374 -15.22 18.73 -21.52
C GLU A 374 -16.10 19.22 -22.66
N THR A 375 -16.15 18.48 -23.77
CA THR A 375 -17.00 18.84 -24.91
C THR A 375 -18.48 18.78 -24.51
N ALA A 376 -18.93 17.67 -23.92
CA ALA A 376 -20.32 17.51 -23.48
C ALA A 376 -20.72 18.56 -22.42
N ALA A 377 -19.82 18.88 -21.48
CA ALA A 377 -20.05 19.90 -20.47
C ALA A 377 -20.09 21.31 -21.07
N SER A 378 -19.20 21.62 -22.02
CA SER A 378 -19.17 22.89 -22.75
C SER A 378 -20.46 23.10 -23.55
N ASP A 379 -20.92 22.08 -24.26
CA ASP A 379 -22.16 22.11 -25.02
C ASP A 379 -23.37 22.30 -24.09
N TRP A 380 -23.40 21.58 -22.97
CA TRP A 380 -24.48 21.71 -21.97
C TRP A 380 -24.53 23.12 -21.36
N ILE A 381 -23.39 23.68 -20.95
CA ILE A 381 -23.30 25.05 -20.40
C ILE A 381 -23.77 26.07 -21.44
N SER A 382 -23.31 25.94 -22.69
CA SER A 382 -23.66 26.87 -23.77
C SER A 382 -25.17 26.88 -24.02
N ASN A 383 -25.81 25.72 -24.04
CA ASN A 383 -27.26 25.61 -24.20
C ASN A 383 -28.05 26.13 -22.98
N ALA A 384 -27.57 25.85 -21.77
CA ALA A 384 -28.24 26.26 -20.54
C ALA A 384 -28.25 27.80 -20.35
N LEU A 385 -27.21 28.49 -20.82
CA LEU A 385 -27.06 29.94 -20.67
C LEU A 385 -27.70 30.76 -21.81
N GLN A 386 -28.09 30.15 -22.93
CA GLN A 386 -28.78 30.84 -24.04
C GLN A 386 -30.31 30.90 -23.88
N ALA A 387 -30.87 30.25 -22.87
CA ALA A 387 -32.32 30.13 -22.69
C ALA A 387 -32.98 31.28 -21.88
N GLU A 388 -32.27 32.39 -21.62
CA GLU A 388 -32.77 33.52 -20.79
C GLU A 388 -33.05 34.83 -21.54
N ASP A 389 -33.08 34.87 -22.88
CA ASP A 389 -33.45 36.07 -23.66
C ASP A 389 -34.84 35.98 -24.34
#